data_AF-A0A7K7UHQ2-F1
#
_entry.id   AF-A0A7K7UHQ2-F1
#
_cell.length_a   1.000
_cell.length_b   1.000
_cell.length_c   1.000
_cell.angle_alpha   90.00
_cell.angle_beta   90.00
_cell.angle_gamma   90.00
#
_symmetry.space_group_name_H-M   'P 1'
#
loop_
_entity.id
_entity.type
_entity.pdbx_description
1 polymer ?
#
loop_
_entity_poly.entity_id
_entity_poly.type
_entity_poly.pdbx_seq_one_letter_code
_entity_poly.pdbx_strand_id
1 'polypeptide(L)'
;MAPTVPLALLVLVALLAPGLGVAFPSCDYPAHLWCSSREIAVACQAESRCANLSRPAAAPVELSLFYESLCPACRWFLVQQLFTAWLLLPSEALSITLVPYGNAQERNVSGKWQFQCQHGPEECLGNTIETCLMHEAKNFSTYFPVIFCLESGSSVTKNLEAVCPSPRPPHRGDVLIPLTSPCVPPSSCRPQCLQVYAPQLDANRITACVQGDTGADLMHRNAQLTEALDPPHQYVPWILING
;
A
#
# COMPACT_ATOMS: atom_id res chain seq x y z
N MET A 1 -54.91 -17.72 0.11
CA MET A 1 -54.38 -19.04 0.51
C MET A 1 -53.14 -19.29 -0.34
N ALA A 2 -51.95 -19.05 0.20
CA ALA A 2 -50.68 -19.31 -0.51
C ALA A 2 -50.25 -20.76 -0.25
N PRO A 3 -49.79 -21.52 -1.27
CA PRO A 3 -49.42 -22.90 -1.07
C PRO A 3 -48.11 -22.97 -0.28
N THR A 4 -48.15 -23.64 0.86
CA THR A 4 -46.97 -23.98 1.64
C THR A 4 -46.20 -25.08 0.91
N VAL A 5 -45.04 -24.74 0.33
CA VAL A 5 -44.13 -25.73 -0.24
C VAL A 5 -43.47 -26.48 0.92
N PRO A 6 -43.60 -27.83 1.00
CA PRO A 6 -43.10 -28.58 2.13
C PRO A 6 -41.56 -28.53 2.17
N LEU A 7 -41.02 -28.20 3.34
CA LEU A 7 -39.58 -28.00 3.61
C LEU A 7 -38.70 -29.18 3.17
N ALA A 8 -39.27 -30.39 3.07
CA ALA A 8 -38.61 -31.60 2.61
C ALA A 8 -38.16 -31.55 1.13
N LEU A 9 -38.83 -30.78 0.27
CA LEU A 9 -38.45 -30.68 -1.14
C LEU A 9 -37.20 -29.82 -1.38
N LEU A 10 -36.92 -28.85 -0.50
CA LEU A 10 -35.73 -27.98 -0.61
C LEU A 10 -34.43 -28.73 -0.28
N VAL A 11 -34.49 -29.71 0.62
CA VAL A 11 -33.30 -30.50 1.04
C VAL A 11 -32.91 -31.53 -0.03
N LEU A 12 -33.87 -32.05 -0.80
CA LEU A 12 -33.59 -33.08 -1.82
C LEU A 12 -32.87 -32.52 -3.06
N VAL A 13 -33.08 -31.25 -3.40
CA VAL A 13 -32.41 -30.60 -4.55
C VAL A 13 -30.91 -30.41 -4.29
N ALA A 14 -30.50 -30.23 -3.03
CA ALA A 14 -29.08 -30.07 -2.67
C ALA A 14 -28.28 -31.39 -2.76
N LEU A 15 -28.93 -32.55 -2.74
CA LEU A 15 -28.27 -33.86 -2.74
C LEU A 15 -28.09 -34.47 -4.15
N LEU A 16 -28.73 -33.91 -5.19
CA LEU A 16 -28.72 -34.45 -6.55
C LEU A 16 -27.81 -33.69 -7.53
N ALA A 17 -27.10 -32.66 -7.07
CA ALA A 17 -26.12 -31.95 -7.88
C ALA A 17 -24.70 -32.07 -7.26
N PRO A 18 -24.01 -33.21 -7.44
CA PRO A 18 -22.59 -33.30 -7.13
C PRO A 18 -21.84 -32.45 -8.17
N GLY A 19 -21.65 -31.16 -7.91
CA GLY A 19 -20.95 -30.28 -8.86
C GLY A 19 -21.25 -28.79 -8.78
N LEU A 20 -22.25 -28.35 -8.01
CA LEU A 20 -22.31 -26.93 -7.60
C LEU A 20 -21.33 -26.74 -6.44
N GLY A 21 -20.04 -26.69 -6.76
CA GLY A 21 -19.08 -26.08 -5.87
C GLY A 21 -19.59 -24.67 -5.57
N VAL A 22 -20.05 -24.44 -4.35
CA VAL A 22 -20.36 -23.10 -3.88
C VAL A 22 -19.03 -22.36 -4.00
N ALA A 23 -18.93 -21.46 -4.98
CA ALA A 23 -17.82 -20.52 -5.03
C ALA A 23 -17.92 -19.72 -3.73
N PHE A 24 -17.13 -20.09 -2.73
CA PHE A 24 -17.01 -19.28 -1.54
C PHE A 24 -16.51 -17.91 -1.99
N PRO A 25 -17.12 -16.82 -1.52
CA PRO A 25 -16.61 -15.50 -1.85
C PRO A 25 -15.13 -15.47 -1.47
N SER A 26 -14.30 -15.06 -2.42
CA SER A 26 -12.91 -14.70 -2.13
C SER A 26 -12.94 -13.70 -0.99
N CYS A 27 -12.11 -13.93 0.03
CA CYS A 27 -11.98 -12.95 1.11
C CYS A 27 -11.32 -11.69 0.52
N ASP A 28 -12.10 -10.61 0.45
CA ASP A 28 -11.64 -9.32 -0.05
C ASP A 28 -10.82 -8.55 1.01
N TYR A 29 -10.67 -9.11 2.22
CA TYR A 29 -9.86 -8.55 3.28
C TYR A 29 -8.40 -9.05 3.23
N PRO A 30 -7.41 -8.17 3.37
CA PRO A 30 -6.02 -8.57 3.58
C PRO A 30 -5.85 -9.51 4.79
N ALA A 31 -4.91 -10.46 4.69
CA ALA A 31 -4.67 -11.50 5.70
C ALA A 31 -4.49 -10.97 7.13
N HIS A 32 -3.79 -9.85 7.30
CA HIS A 32 -3.56 -9.24 8.62
C HIS A 32 -4.85 -8.73 9.29
N LEU A 33 -5.93 -8.47 8.53
CA LEU A 33 -7.22 -8.05 9.07
C LEU A 33 -8.13 -9.23 9.42
N TRP A 34 -7.77 -10.46 9.07
CA TRP A 34 -8.66 -11.62 9.23
C TRP A 34 -9.13 -11.84 10.67
N CYS A 35 -8.31 -11.48 11.65
CA CYS A 35 -8.65 -11.60 13.07
C CYS A 35 -9.03 -10.29 13.76
N SER A 36 -9.18 -9.19 13.01
CA SER A 36 -9.50 -7.87 13.57
C SER A 36 -10.93 -7.77 14.11
N SER A 37 -11.88 -8.51 13.53
CA SER A 37 -13.27 -8.58 13.97
C SER A 37 -13.87 -9.97 13.72
N ARG A 38 -14.96 -10.30 14.42
CA ARG A 38 -15.66 -11.58 14.21
C ARG A 38 -16.28 -11.63 12.81
N GLU A 39 -16.76 -10.49 12.32
CA GLU A 39 -17.36 -10.33 11.01
C GLU A 39 -16.36 -10.66 9.90
N ILE A 40 -15.14 -10.11 9.97
CA ILE A 40 -14.08 -10.40 8.99
C ILE A 40 -13.59 -11.84 9.13
N ALA A 41 -13.43 -12.35 10.35
CA ALA A 41 -13.02 -13.73 10.58
C ALA A 41 -14.01 -14.72 9.94
N VAL A 42 -15.32 -14.46 10.04
CA VAL A 42 -16.37 -15.25 9.38
C VAL A 42 -16.33 -15.09 7.86
N ALA A 43 -16.22 -13.86 7.38
CA ALA A 43 -16.14 -13.60 5.94
C ALA A 43 -14.94 -14.30 5.27
N CYS A 44 -13.85 -14.50 6.02
CA CYS A 44 -12.61 -15.08 5.54
C CYS A 44 -12.35 -16.51 6.04
N GLN A 45 -13.35 -17.16 6.64
CA GLN A 45 -13.27 -18.54 7.17
C GLN A 45 -12.08 -18.78 8.11
N ALA A 46 -11.73 -17.75 8.88
CA ALA A 46 -10.58 -17.71 9.76
C ALA A 46 -10.95 -17.85 11.25
N GLU A 47 -12.23 -18.08 11.59
CA GLU A 47 -12.72 -18.05 12.97
C GLU A 47 -12.00 -19.03 13.88
N SER A 48 -11.77 -20.26 13.41
CA SER A 48 -11.06 -21.29 14.19
C SER A 48 -9.59 -20.93 14.45
N ARG A 49 -8.96 -20.22 13.51
CA ARG A 49 -7.59 -19.69 13.67
C ARG A 49 -7.57 -18.51 14.63
N CYS A 50 -8.52 -17.58 14.48
CA CYS A 50 -8.61 -16.38 15.30
C CYS A 50 -9.05 -16.65 16.74
N ALA A 51 -9.86 -17.68 17.00
CA ALA A 51 -10.31 -18.04 18.35
C ALA A 51 -9.16 -18.48 19.27
N ASN A 52 -8.04 -18.97 18.71
CA ASN A 52 -6.86 -19.39 19.46
C ASN A 52 -5.79 -18.30 19.58
N LEU A 53 -5.98 -17.16 18.90
CA LEU A 53 -5.09 -16.00 19.03
C LEU A 53 -5.45 -15.24 20.30
N SER A 54 -4.56 -15.31 21.29
CA SER A 54 -4.66 -14.47 22.48
C SER A 54 -4.46 -13.02 22.07
N ARG A 55 -5.49 -12.18 22.25
CA ARG A 55 -5.33 -10.73 22.05
C ARG A 55 -4.20 -10.23 22.96
N PRO A 56 -3.26 -9.41 22.45
CA PRO A 56 -2.23 -8.83 23.29
C PRO A 56 -2.88 -8.09 24.47
N ALA A 57 -2.51 -8.46 25.69
CA ALA A 57 -2.96 -7.76 26.90
C ALA A 57 -2.18 -6.45 27.12
N ALA A 58 -1.07 -6.27 26.40
CA ALA A 58 -0.17 -5.12 26.48
C ALA A 58 -0.39 -4.14 25.32
N ALA A 59 0.13 -2.92 25.49
CA ALA A 59 0.13 -1.92 24.42
C ALA A 59 0.90 -2.43 23.18
N PRO A 60 0.54 -1.96 21.97
CA PRO A 60 1.29 -2.27 20.76
C PRO A 60 2.74 -1.84 20.88
N VAL A 61 3.66 -2.57 20.27
CA VAL A 61 5.05 -2.14 20.13
C VAL A 61 5.10 -1.03 19.09
N GLU A 62 5.63 0.13 19.48
CA GLU A 62 5.80 1.27 18.58
C GLU A 62 7.10 1.08 17.79
N LEU A 63 7.02 1.11 16.46
CA LEU A 63 8.17 1.01 15.57
C LEU A 63 8.19 2.21 14.63
N SER A 64 9.26 2.99 14.66
CA SER A 64 9.48 4.08 13.70
C SER A 64 10.62 3.73 12.77
N LEU A 65 10.39 3.83 11.46
CA LEU A 65 11.40 3.59 10.41
C LEU A 65 11.72 4.91 9.70
N PHE A 66 12.96 5.36 9.83
CA PHE A 66 13.52 6.48 9.08
C PHE A 66 14.37 5.93 7.94
N TYR A 67 14.04 6.28 6.71
CA TYR A 67 14.57 5.61 5.52
C TYR A 67 14.60 6.51 4.27
N GLU A 68 15.18 5.99 3.19
CA GLU A 68 15.26 6.66 1.89
C GLU A 68 14.79 5.70 0.79
N SER A 69 14.05 6.22 -0.18
CA SER A 69 13.36 5.42 -1.20
C SER A 69 14.29 4.70 -2.19
N LEU A 70 15.57 5.10 -2.31
CA LEU A 70 16.54 4.42 -3.18
C LEU A 70 17.66 3.71 -2.41
N CYS A 71 17.64 3.73 -1.08
CA CYS A 71 18.65 3.03 -0.29
C CYS A 71 18.40 1.50 -0.29
N PRO A 72 19.34 0.67 -0.77
CA PRO A 72 19.13 -0.78 -0.87
C PRO A 72 18.80 -1.47 0.46
N ALA A 73 19.45 -1.05 1.56
CA ALA A 73 19.20 -1.62 2.88
C ALA A 73 17.84 -1.20 3.43
N CYS A 74 17.40 0.03 3.17
CA CYS A 74 16.07 0.52 3.54
C CYS A 74 14.98 -0.32 2.88
N ARG A 75 15.11 -0.49 1.56
CA ARG A 75 14.19 -1.27 0.74
C ARG A 75 14.11 -2.72 1.19
N TRP A 76 15.27 -3.35 1.43
CA TRP A 76 15.31 -4.72 1.92
C TRP A 76 14.62 -4.85 3.29
N PHE A 77 14.90 -3.95 4.23
CA PHE A 77 14.28 -3.98 5.55
C PHE A 77 12.76 -3.77 5.45
N LEU A 78 12.30 -2.74 4.74
CA LEU A 78 10.89 -2.44 4.58
C LEU A 78 10.13 -3.61 3.95
N VAL A 79 10.64 -4.14 2.84
CA VAL A 79 9.97 -5.17 2.04
C VAL A 79 10.04 -6.55 2.69
N GLN A 80 11.22 -6.97 3.17
CA GLN A 80 11.45 -8.34 3.61
C GLN A 80 11.22 -8.53 5.11
N GLN A 81 11.46 -7.51 5.93
CA GLN A 81 11.35 -7.60 7.38
C GLN A 81 10.06 -6.95 7.88
N LEU A 82 9.92 -5.64 7.71
CA LEU A 82 8.85 -4.87 8.34
C LEU A 82 7.47 -5.24 7.78
N PHE A 83 7.33 -5.30 6.45
CA PHE A 83 6.06 -5.67 5.83
C PHE A 83 5.66 -7.12 6.16
N THR A 84 6.62 -8.05 6.16
CA THR A 84 6.40 -9.44 6.57
C THR A 84 5.94 -9.52 8.03
N ALA A 85 6.58 -8.80 8.95
CA ALA A 85 6.19 -8.76 10.35
C ALA A 85 4.76 -8.21 10.52
N TRP A 86 4.42 -7.13 9.81
CA TRP A 86 3.07 -6.55 9.82
C TRP A 86 1.99 -7.50 9.28
N LEU A 87 2.32 -8.35 8.30
CA LEU A 87 1.38 -9.36 7.80
C LEU A 87 1.17 -10.55 8.75
N LEU A 88 2.21 -10.96 9.46
CA LEU A 88 2.21 -12.18 10.26
C LEU A 88 1.76 -11.96 11.71
N LEU A 89 1.98 -10.76 12.25
CA LEU A 89 1.61 -10.44 13.62
C LEU A 89 0.13 -10.03 13.72
N PRO A 90 -0.49 -10.19 14.91
CA PRO A 90 -1.82 -9.64 15.16
C PRO A 90 -1.87 -8.14 14.84
N SER A 91 -3.02 -7.65 14.34
CA SER A 91 -3.20 -6.23 13.97
C SER A 91 -2.94 -5.24 15.10
N GLU A 92 -3.00 -5.71 16.35
CA GLU A 92 -2.81 -4.91 17.57
C GLU A 92 -1.37 -4.98 18.10
N ALA A 93 -0.48 -5.75 17.47
CA ALA A 93 0.85 -5.99 17.99
C ALA A 93 1.84 -4.87 17.66
N LEU A 94 1.69 -4.20 16.51
CA LEU A 94 2.62 -3.18 16.01
C LEU A 94 1.90 -1.87 15.70
N SER A 95 2.47 -0.75 16.16
CA SER A 95 2.13 0.60 15.72
C SER A 95 3.31 1.15 14.92
N ILE A 96 3.18 1.21 13.60
CA ILE A 96 4.29 1.54 12.70
C ILE A 96 4.19 2.99 12.21
N THR A 97 5.30 3.72 12.33
CA THR A 97 5.50 5.04 11.72
C THR A 97 6.59 4.96 10.66
N LEU A 98 6.33 5.54 9.49
CA LEU A 98 7.28 5.63 8.38
C LEU A 98 7.70 7.08 8.19
N VAL A 99 9.00 7.33 8.02
CA VAL A 99 9.57 8.66 7.80
C VAL A 99 10.53 8.61 6.61
N PRO A 100 10.02 8.75 5.37
CA PRO A 100 10.85 8.83 4.18
C PRO A 100 11.55 10.20 4.12
N TYR A 101 12.85 10.21 4.42
CA TYR A 101 13.75 11.36 4.34
C TYR A 101 15.21 10.90 4.43
N GLY A 102 15.51 10.19 5.52
CA GLY A 102 16.81 9.57 5.80
C GLY A 102 17.96 10.55 5.81
N ASN A 103 18.97 10.36 4.95
CA ASN A 103 20.14 11.23 4.87
C ASN A 103 19.99 12.37 3.85
N ALA A 104 18.77 12.68 3.42
CA ALA A 104 18.55 13.89 2.64
C ALA A 104 18.99 15.13 3.43
N GLN A 105 19.33 16.18 2.70
CA GLN A 105 19.62 17.50 3.24
C GLN A 105 18.64 18.51 2.66
N GLU A 106 18.27 19.51 3.44
CA GLU A 106 17.39 20.57 2.99
C GLU A 106 18.06 21.95 3.00
N ARG A 107 17.56 22.83 2.13
CA ARG A 107 17.93 24.24 2.07
C ARG A 107 16.70 25.09 1.81
N ASN A 108 16.62 26.24 2.47
CA ASN A 108 15.59 27.24 2.15
C ASN A 108 16.10 28.19 1.07
N VAL A 109 15.46 28.18 -0.10
CA VAL A 109 15.79 29.06 -1.22
C VAL A 109 14.59 29.94 -1.49
N SER A 110 14.70 31.22 -1.14
CA SER A 110 13.64 32.23 -1.37
C SER A 110 12.28 31.85 -0.76
N GLY A 111 12.27 31.25 0.44
CA GLY A 111 11.06 30.83 1.14
C GLY A 111 10.52 29.46 0.71
N LYS A 112 11.23 28.74 -0.16
CA LYS A 112 10.88 27.37 -0.58
C LYS A 112 11.94 26.38 -0.17
N TRP A 113 11.52 25.26 0.41
CA TRP A 113 12.41 24.15 0.75
C TRP A 113 12.82 23.39 -0.50
N GLN A 114 14.12 23.12 -0.62
CA GLN A 114 14.70 22.25 -1.65
C GLN A 114 15.50 21.16 -0.99
N PHE A 115 15.42 19.95 -1.54
CA PHE A 115 16.03 18.76 -0.98
C PHE A 115 17.16 18.25 -1.87
N GLN A 116 18.21 17.73 -1.24
CA GLN A 116 19.31 17.04 -1.88
C GLN A 116 19.48 15.67 -1.24
N CYS A 117 19.38 14.62 -2.05
CA CYS A 117 19.40 13.23 -1.60
C CYS A 117 20.65 12.51 -2.13
N GLN A 118 21.09 11.45 -1.47
CA GLN A 118 22.36 10.78 -1.77
C GLN A 118 22.34 10.05 -3.11
N HIS A 119 21.17 9.49 -3.47
CA HIS A 119 20.97 8.77 -4.72
C HIS A 119 20.36 9.65 -5.82
N GLY A 120 20.48 10.98 -5.68
CA GLY A 120 20.09 11.96 -6.68
C GLY A 120 18.60 12.34 -6.66
N PRO A 121 18.11 13.03 -7.71
CA PRO A 121 16.77 13.62 -7.70
C PRO A 121 15.64 12.57 -7.74
N GLU A 122 15.88 11.36 -8.26
CA GLU A 122 14.87 10.29 -8.23
C GLU A 122 14.57 9.82 -6.80
N GLU A 123 15.54 9.84 -5.89
CA GLU A 123 15.30 9.55 -4.47
C GLU A 123 14.48 10.63 -3.80
N CYS A 124 14.83 11.91 -4.01
CA CYS A 124 14.03 13.00 -3.44
C CYS A 124 12.58 12.96 -3.95
N LEU A 125 12.39 12.63 -5.23
CA LEU A 125 11.07 12.44 -5.81
C LEU A 125 10.35 11.23 -5.18
N GLY A 126 11.04 10.11 -4.97
CA GLY A 126 10.50 8.93 -4.32
C GLY A 126 10.06 9.20 -2.87
N ASN A 127 10.93 9.82 -2.06
CA ASN A 127 10.61 10.25 -0.70
C ASN A 127 9.37 11.17 -0.68
N THR A 128 9.27 12.11 -1.63
CA THR A 128 8.13 13.02 -1.75
C THR A 128 6.85 12.28 -2.16
N ILE A 129 6.93 11.33 -3.10
CA ILE A 129 5.80 10.48 -3.52
C ILE A 129 5.25 9.70 -2.32
N GLU A 130 6.10 9.03 -1.56
CA GLU A 130 5.69 8.23 -0.41
C GLU A 130 5.07 9.10 0.68
N THR A 131 5.68 10.26 0.95
CA THR A 131 5.14 11.26 1.88
C THR A 131 3.75 11.77 1.46
N CYS A 132 3.58 12.14 0.18
CA CYS A 132 2.30 12.59 -0.34
C CYS A 132 1.24 11.49 -0.39
N LEU A 133 1.65 10.26 -0.70
CA LEU A 133 0.77 9.08 -0.63
C LEU A 133 0.24 8.89 0.80
N MET A 134 1.11 8.97 1.81
CA MET A 134 0.70 8.89 3.22
C MET A 134 -0.27 10.02 3.58
N HIS A 135 0.00 11.25 3.13
CA HIS A 135 -0.87 12.41 3.35
C HIS A 135 -2.27 12.25 2.76
N GLU A 136 -2.36 11.80 1.50
CA GLU A 136 -3.63 11.64 0.80
C GLU A 136 -4.41 10.42 1.28
N ALA A 137 -3.73 9.30 1.53
CA ALA A 137 -4.36 8.07 1.98
C ALA A 137 -4.81 8.13 3.44
N LYS A 138 -4.03 8.79 4.32
CA LYS A 138 -4.20 8.92 5.77
C LYS A 138 -4.19 7.61 6.57
N ASN A 139 -4.79 6.56 6.04
CA ASN A 139 -4.91 5.25 6.67
C ASN A 139 -3.67 4.39 6.39
N PHE A 140 -3.00 3.96 7.45
CA PHE A 140 -1.80 3.11 7.39
C PHE A 140 -2.02 1.83 6.59
N SER A 141 -3.12 1.11 6.84
CA SER A 141 -3.46 -0.12 6.11
C SER A 141 -3.75 0.11 4.62
N THR A 142 -3.93 1.37 4.19
CA THR A 142 -4.05 1.75 2.78
C THR A 142 -2.71 2.09 2.16
N TYR A 143 -1.92 3.00 2.76
CA TYR A 143 -0.67 3.43 2.12
C TYR A 143 0.48 2.44 2.29
N PHE A 144 0.54 1.66 3.37
CA PHE A 144 1.70 0.82 3.63
C PHE A 144 1.88 -0.30 2.58
N PRO A 145 0.82 -1.01 2.14
CA PRO A 145 0.92 -1.94 1.01
C PRO A 145 1.32 -1.28 -0.32
N VAL A 146 0.90 -0.03 -0.55
CA VAL A 146 1.31 0.74 -1.72
C VAL A 146 2.82 1.06 -1.63
N ILE A 147 3.31 1.54 -0.49
CA ILE A 147 4.75 1.80 -0.26
C ILE A 147 5.56 0.52 -0.43
N PHE A 148 5.13 -0.61 0.17
CA PHE A 148 5.76 -1.91 -0.05
C PHE A 148 5.91 -2.25 -1.53
N CYS A 149 4.87 -2.01 -2.33
CA CYS A 149 4.90 -2.27 -3.77
C CYS A 149 5.87 -1.34 -4.51
N LEU A 150 5.86 -0.04 -4.18
CA LEU A 150 6.78 0.94 -4.77
C LEU A 150 8.24 0.53 -4.49
N GLU A 151 8.53 0.21 -3.24
CA GLU A 151 9.85 -0.16 -2.74
C GLU A 151 10.31 -1.56 -3.16
N SER A 152 9.39 -2.42 -3.58
CA SER A 152 9.70 -3.72 -4.18
C SER A 152 10.07 -3.62 -5.66
N GLY A 153 9.62 -2.59 -6.36
CA GLY A 153 9.76 -2.49 -7.81
C GLY A 153 11.07 -1.85 -8.28
N SER A 154 11.36 -1.89 -9.58
CA SER A 154 12.63 -1.38 -10.11
C SER A 154 12.79 0.15 -10.05
N SER A 155 11.70 0.89 -9.82
CA SER A 155 11.72 2.35 -9.71
C SER A 155 10.51 2.83 -8.90
N VAL A 156 10.75 3.40 -7.72
CA VAL A 156 9.72 3.98 -6.84
C VAL A 156 8.88 5.03 -7.59
N THR A 157 9.53 5.88 -8.38
CA THR A 157 8.89 7.01 -9.08
C THR A 157 8.01 6.60 -10.27
N LYS A 158 8.23 5.40 -10.84
CA LYS A 158 7.53 4.92 -12.05
C LYS A 158 6.42 3.91 -11.75
N ASN A 159 6.28 3.49 -10.50
CA ASN A 159 5.39 2.41 -10.07
C ASN A 159 4.12 2.93 -9.35
N LEU A 160 4.00 4.24 -9.13
CA LEU A 160 2.83 4.85 -8.51
C LEU A 160 1.60 4.74 -9.42
N GLU A 161 1.76 5.14 -10.69
CA GLU A 161 0.79 4.93 -11.75
C GLU A 161 1.46 4.26 -12.93
N ALA A 162 0.86 3.19 -13.44
CA ALA A 162 1.28 2.66 -14.73
C ALA A 162 0.58 3.44 -15.84
N VAL A 163 1.38 4.09 -16.69
CA VAL A 163 1.01 4.27 -18.09
C VAL A 163 1.15 2.90 -18.76
N CYS A 164 0.12 2.06 -18.69
CA CYS A 164 -0.05 1.11 -19.79
C CYS A 164 -0.36 1.99 -21.01
N PRO A 165 0.36 1.86 -22.14
CA PRO A 165 -0.13 2.50 -23.36
C PRO A 165 -1.52 1.93 -23.60
N SER A 166 -2.55 2.73 -23.28
CA SER A 166 -3.90 2.40 -23.70
C SER A 166 -3.82 2.18 -25.21
N PRO A 167 -4.45 1.13 -25.77
CA PRO A 167 -4.77 1.16 -27.18
C PRO A 167 -5.73 2.34 -27.35
N ARG A 168 -5.19 3.55 -27.59
CA ARG A 168 -5.99 4.64 -28.15
C ARG A 168 -6.53 4.08 -29.47
N PRO A 169 -7.86 4.00 -29.68
CA PRO A 169 -8.35 3.81 -31.03
C PRO A 169 -7.73 4.93 -31.88
N PRO A 170 -7.13 4.64 -33.04
CA PRO A 170 -6.51 5.67 -33.85
C PRO A 170 -7.62 6.61 -34.34
N HIS A 171 -7.74 7.79 -33.75
CA HIS A 171 -8.60 8.83 -34.27
C HIS A 171 -7.82 9.71 -35.25
N ARG A 172 -8.14 9.54 -36.53
CA ARG A 172 -7.85 10.50 -37.60
C ARG A 172 -9.12 10.67 -38.41
N GLY A 173 -9.97 11.62 -38.01
CA GLY A 173 -11.32 11.75 -38.56
C GLY A 173 -12.22 10.58 -38.14
N ASP A 174 -13.53 10.80 -38.24
CA ASP A 174 -14.60 9.92 -37.72
C ASP A 174 -14.69 8.55 -38.43
N VAL A 175 -13.69 7.68 -38.27
CA VAL A 175 -13.70 6.30 -38.79
C VAL A 175 -13.38 5.33 -37.66
N LEU A 176 -14.35 4.49 -37.29
CA LEU A 176 -14.13 3.32 -36.44
C LEU A 176 -13.33 2.27 -37.23
N ILE A 177 -12.13 1.91 -36.75
CA ILE A 177 -11.36 0.76 -37.26
C ILE A 177 -11.71 -0.49 -36.40
N PRO A 178 -11.88 -1.69 -36.98
CA PRO A 178 -12.25 -2.89 -36.23
C PRO A 178 -11.20 -3.27 -35.17
N LEU A 179 -11.66 -3.87 -34.06
CA LEU A 179 -10.86 -4.35 -32.92
C LEU A 179 -9.88 -5.47 -33.34
N THR A 180 -8.77 -5.11 -33.97
CA THR A 180 -7.59 -5.99 -34.11
C THR A 180 -6.37 -5.43 -33.39
N SER A 181 -6.56 -4.43 -32.51
CA SER A 181 -5.46 -3.86 -31.72
C SER A 181 -4.92 -4.93 -30.76
N PRO A 182 -3.61 -5.25 -30.81
CA PRO A 182 -3.05 -6.30 -29.97
C PRO A 182 -3.18 -5.91 -28.48
N CYS A 183 -3.65 -6.85 -27.67
CA CYS A 183 -3.62 -6.71 -26.21
C CYS A 183 -2.17 -6.44 -25.77
N VAL A 184 -1.97 -5.37 -25.00
CA VAL A 184 -0.67 -5.05 -24.42
C VAL A 184 -0.33 -6.15 -23.39
N PRO A 185 0.80 -6.87 -23.53
CA PRO A 185 1.13 -7.97 -22.63
C PRO A 185 1.35 -7.44 -21.20
N PRO A 186 0.95 -8.20 -20.15
CA PRO A 186 1.10 -7.78 -18.74
C PRO A 186 2.53 -7.37 -18.38
N SER A 187 3.53 -7.97 -19.04
CA SER A 187 4.96 -7.67 -18.87
C SER A 187 5.37 -6.27 -19.35
N SER A 188 4.53 -5.56 -20.12
CA SER A 188 4.78 -4.17 -20.54
C SER A 188 3.98 -3.14 -19.76
N CYS A 189 3.13 -3.56 -18.81
CA CYS A 189 2.50 -2.67 -17.83
C CYS A 189 3.43 -2.57 -16.61
N ARG A 190 3.80 -1.33 -16.24
CA ARG A 190 4.54 -1.09 -14.99
C ARG A 190 3.67 -1.50 -13.79
N PRO A 191 4.26 -1.81 -12.63
CA PRO A 191 3.51 -2.07 -11.39
C PRO A 191 2.47 -0.98 -11.17
N GLN A 192 1.22 -1.38 -11.00
CA GLN A 192 0.10 -0.48 -10.72
C GLN A 192 -0.13 -0.44 -9.21
N CYS A 193 0.86 -0.01 -8.41
CA CYS A 193 0.80 -0.16 -6.96
C CYS A 193 -0.47 0.47 -6.36
N LEU A 194 -0.87 1.65 -6.87
CA LEU A 194 -2.12 2.29 -6.46
C LEU A 194 -3.36 1.49 -6.89
N GLN A 195 -3.43 1.02 -8.14
CA GLN A 195 -4.58 0.23 -8.63
C GLN A 195 -4.77 -1.09 -7.86
N VAL A 196 -3.66 -1.73 -7.46
CA VAL A 196 -3.71 -3.02 -6.77
C VAL A 196 -4.11 -2.86 -5.30
N TYR A 197 -3.51 -1.89 -4.60
CA TYR A 197 -3.64 -1.80 -3.15
C TYR A 197 -4.57 -0.68 -2.68
N ALA A 198 -4.84 0.32 -3.51
CA ALA A 198 -5.67 1.47 -3.17
C ALA A 198 -6.38 2.10 -4.39
N PRO A 199 -7.18 1.33 -5.16
CA PRO A 199 -7.84 1.81 -6.38
C PRO A 199 -8.80 2.98 -6.17
N GLN A 200 -9.21 3.22 -4.93
CA GLN A 200 -10.04 4.34 -4.50
C GLN A 200 -9.27 5.67 -4.38
N LEU A 201 -7.93 5.65 -4.34
CA LEU A 201 -7.13 6.86 -4.22
C LEU A 201 -6.96 7.54 -5.58
N ASP A 202 -7.23 8.84 -5.60
CA ASP A 202 -7.00 9.66 -6.79
C ASP A 202 -5.53 10.05 -6.89
N ALA A 203 -4.84 9.41 -7.83
CA ALA A 203 -3.44 9.69 -8.10
C ALA A 203 -3.16 11.13 -8.55
N ASN A 204 -4.15 11.84 -9.11
CA ASN A 204 -3.97 13.26 -9.46
C ASN A 204 -3.75 14.10 -8.21
N ARG A 205 -4.37 13.74 -7.08
CA ARG A 205 -4.16 14.42 -5.80
C ARG A 205 -2.77 14.18 -5.25
N ILE A 206 -2.28 12.94 -5.36
CA ILE A 206 -0.89 12.60 -4.98
C ILE A 206 0.08 13.38 -5.86
N THR A 207 -0.14 13.40 -7.17
CA THR A 207 0.69 14.14 -8.13
C THR A 207 0.67 15.64 -7.86
N ALA A 208 -0.49 16.22 -7.56
CA ALA A 208 -0.63 17.63 -7.20
C ALA A 208 0.11 17.94 -5.89
N CYS A 209 0.08 17.04 -4.90
CA CYS A 209 0.88 17.16 -3.68
C CYS A 209 2.38 17.15 -3.99
N VAL A 210 2.86 16.20 -4.81
CA VAL A 210 4.28 16.05 -5.16
C VAL A 210 4.82 17.27 -5.91
N GLN A 211 4.01 17.88 -6.78
CA GLN A 211 4.40 19.05 -7.57
C GLN A 211 4.16 20.38 -6.85
N GLY A 212 3.41 20.36 -5.75
CA GLY A 212 3.00 21.55 -5.01
C GLY A 212 3.85 21.83 -3.77
N ASP A 213 3.60 22.98 -3.14
CA ASP A 213 4.29 23.37 -1.90
C ASP A 213 3.96 22.40 -0.74
N THR A 214 2.79 21.75 -0.76
CA THR A 214 2.39 20.71 0.21
C THR A 214 3.43 19.58 0.30
N GLY A 215 3.93 19.07 -0.82
CA GLY A 215 4.94 18.02 -0.81
C GLY A 215 6.25 18.48 -0.18
N ALA A 216 6.65 19.72 -0.45
CA ALA A 216 7.85 20.31 0.15
C ALA A 216 7.68 20.53 1.66
N ASP A 217 6.53 21.00 2.12
CA ASP A 217 6.24 21.19 3.54
C ASP A 217 6.21 19.87 4.31
N LEU A 218 5.68 18.81 3.68
CA LEU A 218 5.67 17.47 4.29
C LEU A 218 7.08 16.86 4.33
N MET A 219 7.88 17.02 3.26
CA MET A 219 9.29 16.61 3.26
C MET A 219 10.10 17.37 4.32
N HIS A 220 9.85 18.67 4.50
CA HIS A 220 10.47 19.46 5.57
C HIS A 220 10.07 18.97 6.96
N ARG A 221 8.80 18.59 7.15
CA ARG A 221 8.37 17.95 8.41
C ARG A 221 9.14 16.65 8.67
N ASN A 222 9.36 15.82 7.64
CA ASN A 222 10.15 14.60 7.81
C ASN A 222 11.62 14.90 8.12
N ALA A 223 12.18 15.99 7.56
CA ALA A 223 13.50 16.49 7.93
C ALA A 223 13.58 16.79 9.43
N GLN A 224 12.63 17.60 9.94
CA GLN A 224 12.55 17.96 11.35
C GLN A 224 12.42 16.75 12.28
N LEU A 225 11.61 15.76 11.88
CA LEU A 225 11.49 14.50 12.64
C LEU A 225 12.80 13.72 12.67
N THR A 226 13.53 13.68 11.55
CA THR A 226 14.79 12.96 11.43
C THR A 226 15.92 13.67 12.19
N GLU A 227 15.98 15.00 12.13
CA GLU A 227 16.96 15.82 12.86
C GLU A 227 16.73 15.82 14.38
N ALA A 228 15.49 15.59 14.81
CA ALA A 228 15.13 15.51 16.23
C ALA A 228 15.50 14.17 16.89
N LEU A 229 16.06 13.21 16.14
CA LEU A 229 16.52 11.94 16.68
C LEU A 229 17.62 12.14 17.73
N ASP A 230 17.45 11.51 18.89
CA ASP A 230 18.43 11.50 19.98
C ASP A 230 18.71 10.06 20.45
N PRO A 231 19.92 9.51 20.18
CA PRO A 231 21.00 10.13 19.43
C PRO A 231 20.66 10.30 17.94
N PRO A 232 21.34 11.24 17.22
CA PRO A 232 21.18 11.37 15.79
C PRO A 232 21.47 10.04 15.07
N HIS A 233 20.73 9.76 13.99
CA HIS A 233 20.95 8.55 13.23
C HIS A 233 22.35 8.54 12.59
N GLN A 234 22.97 7.36 12.54
CA GLN A 234 24.32 7.19 11.97
C GLN A 234 24.31 6.55 10.59
N TYR A 235 23.17 5.97 10.20
CA TYR A 235 22.94 5.28 8.95
C TYR A 235 21.43 5.16 8.71
N VAL A 236 21.04 4.73 7.51
CA VAL A 236 19.68 4.30 7.22
C VAL A 236 19.68 2.86 6.69
N PRO A 237 18.63 2.04 6.94
CA PRO A 237 17.44 2.38 7.71
C PRO A 237 17.75 2.57 9.20
N TRP A 238 17.12 3.56 9.83
CA TRP A 238 17.20 3.80 11.27
C TRP A 238 15.87 3.38 11.91
N ILE A 239 15.93 2.46 12.87
CA ILE A 239 14.76 1.83 13.47
C ILE A 239 14.72 2.16 14.96
N LEU A 240 13.59 2.70 15.40
CA LEU A 240 13.30 2.90 16.81
C LEU A 240 12.23 1.91 17.25
N ILE A 241 12.35 1.40 18.48
CA ILE A 241 11.39 0.49 19.11
C ILE A 241 11.03 1.06 20.48
N ASN A 242 9.76 1.48 20.65
CA ASN A 242 9.22 2.10 21.86
C ASN A 242 9.92 3.39 22.32
N GLY A 243 10.29 4.25 21.37
CA GLY A 243 11.00 5.50 21.63
C GLY A 243 12.29 5.55 20.84
#